data_AF-A0AAD3M6K6-F1
#
_entry.id   AF-A0AAD3M6K6-F1
#
_cell.length_a   1.000
_cell.length_b   1.000
_cell.length_c   1.000
_cell.angle_alpha   90.00
_cell.angle_beta   90.00
_cell.angle_gamma   90.00
#
_symmetry.space_group_name_H-M   'P 1'
#
loop_
_entity.id
_entity.type
_entity.pdbx_description
1 polymer ?
#
loop_
_entity_poly.entity_id
_entity_poly.type
_entity_poly.pdbx_seq_one_letter_code
_entity_poly.pdbx_strand_id
1 'polypeptide(L)'
;MDLFRKLWKARKLIVVVFIPLSLLPLPLIHPTSEACCAYVLMVTAVYWVSEAVPLGAAALVPAFLYPLFGVLKSSEVAAEYCKDTTLLLMGVICLAASIEKWNLHKRIALRMVMIAGAKPGMLVLGFMCCTVFLSMWLSNTSTTAMVMPIAEAVLQQLICTGLADNHDDSETAEAPEDDSAVSDKEDNLDKNQLELLYRNDSSDCTKQELSTLSEVQTGEVNGLGLRPVCHQGFIRHTNGHLPQVAIEIPNVKRVKARRDSQYPTKRDHMICKCLSLSITYAATIGGLITITGTSTNLIFAEQFNTRYPDAKVINFGTWFIFSFPIAIIMLVLTWL
;
A
#
# COMPACT_ATOMS: atom_id res chain seq x y z
N MET A 1 15.31 -15.65 -32.47
CA MET A 1 15.02 -14.77 -31.32
C MET A 1 14.10 -15.41 -30.27
N ASP A 2 13.32 -16.44 -30.62
CA ASP A 2 12.42 -17.11 -29.65
C ASP A 2 13.14 -17.92 -28.56
N LEU A 3 14.32 -18.46 -28.86
CA LEU A 3 15.12 -19.19 -27.87
C LEU A 3 15.53 -18.27 -26.72
N PHE A 4 15.99 -17.05 -27.02
CA PHE A 4 16.41 -16.06 -26.02
C PHE A 4 15.24 -15.61 -25.13
N ARG A 5 14.05 -15.41 -25.71
CA ARG A 5 12.84 -15.08 -24.94
C ARG A 5 12.37 -16.25 -24.05
N LYS A 6 12.50 -17.49 -24.53
CA LYS A 6 12.24 -18.70 -23.73
C LYS A 6 13.25 -18.86 -22.60
N LEU A 7 14.54 -18.65 -22.87
CA LEU A 7 15.61 -18.63 -21.86
C LEU A 7 15.39 -17.54 -20.81
N TRP A 8 14.97 -16.34 -21.22
CA TRP A 8 14.68 -15.24 -20.30
C TRP A 8 13.46 -15.53 -19.42
N LYS A 9 12.42 -16.17 -19.97
CA LYS A 9 11.27 -16.66 -19.20
C LYS A 9 11.65 -17.81 -18.25
N ALA A 10 12.56 -18.68 -18.66
CA ALA A 10 13.06 -19.80 -17.86
C ALA A 10 14.24 -19.42 -16.95
N ARG A 11 14.66 -18.15 -16.90
CA ARG A 11 15.87 -17.69 -16.21
C ARG A 11 15.93 -18.15 -14.76
N LYS A 12 14.82 -18.06 -14.02
CA LYS A 12 14.76 -18.52 -12.62
C LYS A 12 14.99 -20.03 -12.52
N LEU A 13 14.37 -20.82 -13.40
CA LEU A 13 14.53 -22.27 -13.42
C LEU A 13 15.95 -22.70 -13.84
N ILE A 14 16.54 -21.99 -14.79
CA ILE A 14 17.93 -22.19 -15.21
C ILE A 14 18.88 -21.89 -14.06
N VAL A 15 18.69 -20.76 -13.35
CA VAL A 15 19.48 -20.40 -12.17
C VAL A 15 19.36 -21.45 -11.07
N VAL A 16 18.15 -21.94 -10.80
CA VAL A 16 17.90 -22.97 -9.76
C VAL A 16 18.59 -24.29 -10.09
N VAL A 17 18.62 -24.72 -11.35
CA VAL A 17 19.19 -26.03 -11.70
C VAL A 17 20.69 -25.93 -12.01
N PHE A 18 21.10 -24.91 -12.75
CA PHE A 18 22.46 -24.78 -13.26
C PHE A 18 23.48 -24.43 -12.18
N ILE A 19 23.10 -23.64 -11.19
CA ILE A 19 24.03 -23.17 -10.15
C ILE A 19 24.45 -24.27 -9.18
N PRO A 20 23.54 -25.06 -8.56
CA PRO A 20 23.97 -26.21 -7.79
C PRO A 20 24.73 -27.23 -8.65
N LEU A 21 24.34 -27.43 -9.91
CA LEU A 21 25.06 -28.34 -10.82
C LEU A 21 26.49 -27.86 -11.13
N SER A 22 26.69 -26.56 -11.33
CA SER A 22 28.01 -25.98 -11.61
C SER A 22 28.92 -25.94 -10.39
N LEU A 23 28.35 -25.86 -9.18
CA LEU A 23 29.09 -25.87 -7.91
C LEU A 23 29.30 -27.29 -7.37
N LEU A 24 28.57 -28.29 -7.89
CA LEU A 24 28.65 -29.70 -7.51
C LEU A 24 30.05 -30.35 -7.63
N PRO A 25 30.93 -29.96 -8.58
CA PRO A 25 32.29 -30.48 -8.63
C PRO A 25 33.11 -30.16 -7.36
N LEU A 26 32.75 -29.12 -6.61
CA LEU A 26 33.49 -28.63 -5.45
C LEU A 26 33.49 -29.65 -4.28
N PRO A 27 32.35 -30.18 -3.82
CA PRO A 27 32.33 -31.26 -2.82
C PRO A 27 32.75 -32.63 -3.38
N LEU A 28 32.70 -32.84 -4.69
CA LEU A 28 33.07 -34.12 -5.33
C LEU A 28 34.58 -34.29 -5.51
N ILE A 29 35.30 -33.20 -5.79
CA ILE A 29 36.76 -33.25 -6.00
C ILE A 29 37.50 -33.22 -4.66
N HIS A 30 36.98 -32.49 -3.67
CA HIS A 30 37.55 -32.42 -2.32
C HIS A 30 36.47 -32.82 -1.30
N PRO A 31 36.40 -34.09 -0.86
CA PRO A 31 35.40 -34.55 0.10
C PRO A 31 35.80 -34.15 1.53
N THR A 32 36.03 -32.86 1.76
CA THR A 32 36.24 -32.28 3.09
C THR A 32 34.95 -31.64 3.58
N SER A 33 34.72 -31.66 4.88
CA SER A 33 33.54 -31.02 5.49
C SER A 33 33.46 -29.51 5.17
N GLU A 34 34.62 -28.87 4.99
CA GLU A 34 34.75 -27.46 4.61
C GLU A 34 34.24 -27.19 3.18
N ALA A 35 34.59 -28.04 2.22
CA ALA A 35 34.13 -27.91 0.83
C ALA A 35 32.62 -28.12 0.70
N CYS A 36 32.07 -29.11 1.42
CA CYS A 36 30.62 -29.32 1.51
C CYS A 36 29.91 -28.13 2.14
N CYS A 37 30.46 -27.55 3.21
CA CYS A 37 29.91 -26.35 3.83
C CYS A 37 29.92 -25.15 2.87
N ALA A 38 31.05 -24.90 2.20
CA ALA A 38 31.19 -23.84 1.21
C ALA A 38 30.19 -23.99 0.04
N TYR A 39 29.97 -25.22 -0.44
CA TYR A 39 28.95 -25.52 -1.45
C TYR A 39 27.55 -25.10 -0.99
N VAL A 40 27.12 -25.55 0.20
CA VAL A 40 25.79 -25.24 0.75
C VAL A 40 25.62 -23.73 0.93
N LEU A 41 26.64 -23.04 1.45
CA LEU A 41 26.61 -21.58 1.62
C LEU A 41 26.49 -20.85 0.28
N MET A 42 27.28 -21.21 -0.73
CA MET A 42 27.25 -20.56 -2.04
C MET A 42 25.92 -20.77 -2.75
N VAL A 43 25.38 -21.99 -2.74
CA VAL A 43 24.05 -22.28 -3.34
C VAL A 43 22.96 -21.48 -2.64
N THR A 44 22.96 -21.45 -1.30
CA THR A 44 21.97 -20.71 -0.52
C THR A 44 22.07 -19.20 -0.75
N ALA A 45 23.29 -18.64 -0.77
CA ALA A 45 23.53 -17.22 -1.03
C ALA A 45 23.02 -16.80 -2.42
N VAL A 46 23.30 -17.62 -3.45
CA VAL A 46 22.82 -17.33 -4.79
C VAL A 46 21.30 -17.41 -4.88
N TYR A 47 20.65 -18.36 -4.19
CA TYR A 47 19.19 -18.42 -4.15
C TYR A 47 18.56 -17.20 -3.48
N TRP A 48 19.18 -16.65 -2.44
CA TRP A 48 18.73 -15.40 -1.83
C TRP A 48 18.92 -14.19 -2.75
N VAL A 49 20.10 -14.01 -3.34
CA VAL A 49 20.39 -12.84 -4.19
C VAL A 49 19.59 -12.86 -5.50
N SER A 50 19.37 -14.05 -6.07
CA SER A 50 18.66 -14.19 -7.36
C SER A 50 17.14 -14.26 -7.24
N GLU A 51 16.59 -14.42 -6.02
CA GLU A 51 15.17 -14.67 -5.76
C GLU A 51 14.55 -15.71 -6.71
N ALA A 52 15.34 -16.74 -7.05
CA ALA A 52 14.95 -17.74 -8.02
C ALA A 52 13.94 -18.74 -7.43
N VAL A 53 13.98 -18.94 -6.10
CA VAL A 53 13.01 -19.67 -5.28
C VAL A 53 12.45 -18.75 -4.18
N PRO A 54 11.26 -19.04 -3.63
CA PRO A 54 10.75 -18.30 -2.47
C PRO A 54 11.77 -18.27 -1.32
N LEU A 55 11.89 -17.13 -0.63
CA LEU A 55 12.87 -16.93 0.44
C LEU A 55 12.83 -18.02 1.53
N GLY A 56 11.63 -18.50 1.88
CA GLY A 56 11.46 -19.62 2.82
C GLY A 56 12.00 -20.95 2.29
N ALA A 57 11.85 -21.24 0.99
CA ALA A 57 12.42 -22.43 0.37
C ALA A 57 13.95 -22.35 0.28
N ALA A 58 14.50 -21.17 -0.03
CA ALA A 58 15.94 -20.93 0.04
C ALA A 58 16.49 -21.16 1.45
N ALA A 59 15.78 -20.68 2.48
CA ALA A 59 16.17 -20.85 3.88
C ALA A 59 16.16 -22.32 4.36
N LEU A 60 15.45 -23.22 3.66
CA LEU A 60 15.43 -24.66 3.95
C LEU A 60 16.53 -25.45 3.23
N VAL A 61 17.25 -24.84 2.29
CA VAL A 61 18.35 -25.51 1.58
C VAL A 61 19.42 -26.03 2.54
N PRO A 62 19.91 -25.24 3.52
CA PRO A 62 20.85 -25.75 4.51
C PRO A 62 20.25 -26.84 5.42
N ALA A 63 18.95 -26.74 5.75
CA ALA A 63 18.24 -27.73 6.56
C ALA A 63 18.34 -29.15 5.99
N PHE A 64 18.30 -29.25 4.65
CA PHE A 64 18.34 -30.52 3.95
C PHE A 64 19.76 -30.92 3.52
N LEU A 65 20.56 -29.98 3.00
CA LEU A 65 21.88 -30.29 2.45
C LEU A 65 22.94 -30.55 3.52
N TYR A 66 22.88 -29.90 4.70
CA TYR A 66 23.88 -30.16 5.74
C TYR A 66 23.83 -31.60 6.28
N PRO A 67 22.66 -32.18 6.59
CA PRO A 67 22.58 -33.60 6.93
C PRO A 67 22.92 -34.53 5.77
N LEU A 68 22.59 -34.15 4.52
CA LEU A 68 22.85 -34.97 3.34
C LEU A 68 24.35 -35.13 3.06
N PHE A 69 25.14 -34.05 3.18
CA PHE A 69 26.59 -34.08 3.01
C PHE A 69 27.36 -34.48 4.27
N GLY A 70 26.66 -34.82 5.37
CA GLY A 70 27.29 -35.23 6.62
C GLY A 70 28.04 -34.11 7.35
N VAL A 71 27.72 -32.84 7.08
CA VAL A 71 28.38 -31.67 7.70
C VAL A 71 27.89 -31.47 9.14
N LEU A 72 26.57 -31.59 9.36
CA LEU A 72 25.92 -31.47 10.67
C LEU A 72 24.82 -32.53 10.80
N LYS A 73 24.51 -32.95 12.03
CA LYS A 73 23.40 -33.87 12.29
C LYS A 73 22.06 -33.18 12.08
N SER A 74 21.05 -33.92 11.63
CA SER A 74 19.69 -33.40 11.42
C SER A 74 19.09 -32.75 12.67
N SER A 75 19.37 -33.29 13.86
CA SER A 75 18.90 -32.71 15.15
C SER A 75 19.55 -31.37 15.47
N GLU A 76 20.84 -31.22 15.18
CA GLU A 76 21.60 -29.98 15.42
C GLU A 76 21.11 -28.88 14.46
N VAL A 77 20.92 -29.23 13.19
CA VAL A 77 20.39 -28.30 12.19
C VAL A 77 18.96 -27.90 12.55
N ALA A 78 18.09 -28.83 12.95
CA ALA A 78 16.71 -28.53 13.33
C ALA A 78 16.62 -27.62 14.57
N ALA A 79 17.52 -27.78 15.54
CA ALA A 79 17.57 -26.92 16.73
C ALA A 79 17.82 -25.45 16.38
N GLU A 80 18.59 -25.18 15.32
CA GLU A 80 18.90 -23.83 14.86
C GLU A 80 17.67 -23.11 14.26
N TYR A 81 16.66 -23.83 13.77
CA TYR A 81 15.40 -23.24 13.28
C TYR A 81 14.39 -22.97 14.41
N CYS A 82 14.47 -23.72 15.51
CA CYS A 82 13.52 -23.69 16.63
C CYS A 82 14.03 -22.88 17.82
N LYS A 83 14.45 -21.64 17.59
CA LYS A 83 14.89 -20.73 18.66
C LYS A 83 13.74 -19.94 19.28
N ASP A 84 13.93 -19.47 20.51
CA ASP A 84 12.98 -18.63 21.25
C ASP A 84 12.55 -17.40 20.43
N THR A 85 13.50 -16.83 19.70
CA THR A 85 13.30 -15.70 18.78
C THR A 85 12.31 -16.03 17.65
N THR A 86 12.37 -17.24 17.10
CA THR A 86 11.41 -17.73 16.08
C THR A 86 10.01 -17.93 16.68
N LEU A 87 9.94 -18.46 17.91
CA LEU A 87 8.66 -18.61 18.63
C LEU A 87 8.01 -17.26 18.93
N LEU A 88 8.82 -16.26 19.29
CA LEU A 88 8.38 -14.89 19.50
C LEU A 88 7.84 -14.26 18.20
N LEU A 89 8.50 -14.48 17.05
CA LEU A 89 7.99 -14.05 15.75
C LEU A 89 6.63 -14.70 15.43
N MET A 90 6.48 -16.00 15.70
CA MET A 90 5.22 -16.72 15.50
C MET A 90 4.10 -16.15 16.37
N GLY A 91 4.40 -15.80 17.63
CA GLY A 91 3.47 -15.13 18.54
C GLY A 91 3.01 -13.77 18.03
N VAL A 92 3.94 -12.95 17.51
CA VAL A 92 3.60 -11.63 16.94
C VAL A 92 2.80 -11.75 15.64
N ILE A 93 3.12 -12.70 14.77
CA ILE A 93 2.33 -12.97 13.56
C ILE A 93 0.89 -13.37 13.94
N CYS A 94 0.73 -14.21 14.96
CA CYS A 94 -0.60 -14.60 15.47
C CYS A 94 -1.37 -13.40 16.06
N LEU A 95 -0.68 -12.55 16.83
CA LEU A 95 -1.26 -11.31 17.36
C LEU A 95 -1.68 -10.36 16.23
N ALA A 96 -0.82 -10.16 15.23
CA ALA A 96 -1.08 -9.36 14.04
C ALA A 96 -2.31 -9.86 13.27
N ALA A 97 -2.38 -11.16 12.98
CA ALA A 97 -3.51 -11.78 12.31
C ALA A 97 -4.82 -11.61 13.11
N SER A 98 -4.73 -11.65 14.44
CA SER A 98 -5.87 -11.37 15.31
C SER A 98 -6.32 -9.91 15.19
N ILE A 99 -5.39 -8.95 15.29
CA ILE A 99 -5.68 -7.51 15.12
C ILE A 99 -6.30 -7.21 13.75
N GLU A 100 -5.84 -7.91 12.71
CA GLU A 100 -6.37 -7.82 11.35
C GLU A 100 -7.80 -8.36 11.26
N LYS A 101 -8.05 -9.58 11.77
CA LYS A 101 -9.37 -10.21 11.77
C LYS A 101 -10.43 -9.34 12.46
N TRP A 102 -10.06 -8.69 13.55
CA TRP A 102 -10.94 -7.78 14.28
C TRP A 102 -11.04 -6.38 13.66
N ASN A 103 -10.31 -6.09 12.57
CA ASN A 103 -10.19 -4.79 11.93
C ASN A 103 -9.83 -3.66 12.93
N LEU A 104 -9.07 -4.01 13.99
CA LEU A 104 -8.74 -3.07 15.06
C LEU A 104 -7.82 -1.96 14.54
N HIS A 105 -6.84 -2.33 13.72
CA HIS A 105 -5.92 -1.41 13.05
C HIS A 105 -6.68 -0.33 12.26
N LYS A 106 -7.73 -0.70 11.49
CA LYS A 106 -8.55 0.25 10.72
C LYS A 106 -9.31 1.23 11.61
N ARG A 107 -9.86 0.76 12.74
CA ARG A 107 -10.55 1.63 13.72
C ARG A 107 -9.61 2.65 14.35
N ILE A 108 -8.40 2.21 14.72
CA ILE A 108 -7.38 3.09 15.29
C ILE A 108 -6.89 4.09 14.24
N ALA A 109 -6.62 3.63 13.03
CA ALA A 109 -6.16 4.46 11.92
C ALA A 109 -7.11 5.60 11.60
N LEU A 110 -8.41 5.29 11.41
CA LEU A 110 -9.42 6.29 11.11
C LEU A 110 -9.55 7.31 12.25
N ARG A 111 -9.49 6.87 13.52
CA ARG A 111 -9.51 7.80 14.66
C ARG A 111 -8.31 8.73 14.66
N MET A 112 -7.11 8.23 14.39
CA MET A 112 -5.88 9.04 14.34
C MET A 112 -5.93 10.09 13.21
N VAL A 113 -6.40 9.71 12.02
CA VAL A 113 -6.52 10.64 10.89
C VAL A 113 -7.59 11.70 11.15
N MET A 114 -8.72 11.34 11.77
CA MET A 114 -9.79 12.30 12.12
C MET A 114 -9.33 13.36 13.13
N ILE A 115 -8.33 13.05 13.98
CA ILE A 115 -7.79 14.00 14.95
C ILE A 115 -6.85 15.03 14.29
N ALA A 116 -6.15 14.65 13.21
CA ALA A 116 -5.16 15.50 12.54
C ALA A 116 -5.78 16.70 11.77
N GLY A 117 -7.08 16.68 11.49
CA GLY A 117 -7.79 17.75 10.81
C GLY A 117 -7.69 17.72 9.28
N ALA A 118 -8.26 18.74 8.63
CA ALA A 118 -8.47 18.76 7.16
C ALA A 118 -7.36 19.48 6.35
N LYS A 119 -6.28 19.93 6.99
CA LYS A 119 -5.17 20.59 6.29
C LYS A 119 -4.25 19.55 5.63
N PRO A 120 -3.82 19.74 4.36
CA PRO A 120 -3.05 18.74 3.62
C PRO A 120 -1.74 18.33 4.32
N GLY A 121 -1.00 19.27 4.91
CA GLY A 121 0.25 18.95 5.64
C GLY A 121 0.04 18.15 6.94
N MET A 122 -1.03 18.45 7.69
CA MET A 122 -1.38 17.69 8.90
C MET A 122 -2.00 16.33 8.56
N LEU A 123 -2.67 16.23 7.42
CA LEU A 123 -3.19 14.98 6.91
C LEU A 123 -2.06 13.99 6.59
N VAL A 124 -1.01 14.44 5.90
CA VAL A 124 0.20 13.63 5.65
C VAL A 124 0.80 13.16 6.98
N LEU A 125 0.98 14.06 7.96
CA LEU A 125 1.50 13.70 9.28
C LEU A 125 0.61 12.67 9.99
N GLY A 126 -0.71 12.82 9.92
CA GLY A 126 -1.67 11.87 10.50
C GLY A 126 -1.53 10.48 9.89
N PHE A 127 -1.40 10.40 8.57
CA PHE A 127 -1.13 9.13 7.87
C PHE A 127 0.23 8.55 8.24
N MET A 128 1.28 9.37 8.35
CA MET A 128 2.61 8.89 8.75
C MET A 128 2.61 8.34 10.19
N CYS A 129 2.07 9.09 11.16
CA CYS A 129 1.95 8.64 12.56
C CYS A 129 1.15 7.35 12.68
N CYS A 130 0.02 7.27 11.97
CA CYS A 130 -0.77 6.04 11.91
C CYS A 130 0.04 4.88 11.34
N THR A 131 0.78 5.12 10.26
CA THR A 131 1.56 4.07 9.58
C THR A 131 2.70 3.58 10.45
N VAL A 132 3.43 4.48 11.13
CA VAL A 132 4.48 4.12 12.10
C VAL A 132 3.90 3.24 13.20
N PHE A 133 2.77 3.64 13.79
CA PHE A 133 2.15 2.89 14.86
C PHE A 133 1.70 1.49 14.43
N LEU A 134 1.11 1.37 13.23
CA LEU A 134 0.69 0.08 12.71
C LEU A 134 1.88 -0.81 12.33
N SER A 135 2.91 -0.23 11.71
CA SER A 135 4.12 -0.96 11.27
C SER A 135 5.05 -1.38 12.40
N MET A 136 4.84 -0.85 13.60
CA MET A 136 5.52 -1.35 14.81
C MET A 136 5.08 -2.78 15.18
N TRP A 137 3.87 -3.19 14.80
CA TRP A 137 3.29 -4.49 15.15
C TRP A 137 3.05 -5.38 13.94
N LEU A 138 2.77 -4.78 12.78
CA LEU A 138 2.57 -5.44 11.51
C LEU A 138 3.83 -5.35 10.66
N SER A 139 3.96 -6.22 9.66
CA SER A 139 5.06 -6.10 8.69
C SER A 139 4.92 -4.81 7.86
N ASN A 140 6.05 -4.20 7.49
CA ASN A 140 6.07 -2.99 6.66
C ASN A 140 5.25 -3.14 5.37
N THR A 141 5.30 -4.33 4.75
CA THR A 141 4.54 -4.64 3.54
C THR A 141 3.04 -4.70 3.81
N SER A 142 2.63 -5.40 4.87
CA SER A 142 1.22 -5.49 5.28
C SER A 142 0.64 -4.12 5.63
N THR A 143 1.37 -3.32 6.40
CA THR A 143 0.93 -1.98 6.80
C THR A 143 0.71 -1.08 5.58
N THR A 144 1.66 -1.05 4.65
CA THR A 144 1.55 -0.22 3.45
C THR A 144 0.37 -0.66 2.58
N ALA A 145 0.19 -1.98 2.39
CA ALA A 145 -0.92 -2.53 1.62
C ALA A 145 -2.30 -2.21 2.22
N MET A 146 -2.42 -2.09 3.54
CA MET A 146 -3.67 -1.74 4.22
C MET A 146 -3.94 -0.23 4.24
N VAL A 147 -2.90 0.59 4.41
CA VAL A 147 -3.04 2.05 4.54
C VAL A 147 -3.18 2.72 3.18
N MET A 148 -2.51 2.23 2.14
CA MET A 148 -2.53 2.84 0.80
C MET A 148 -3.95 3.02 0.21
N PRO A 149 -4.85 2.01 0.22
CA PRO A 149 -6.20 2.19 -0.29
C PRO A 149 -7.03 3.19 0.52
N ILE A 150 -6.76 3.30 1.83
CA ILE A 150 -7.42 4.28 2.70
C ILE A 150 -6.93 5.69 2.37
N ALA A 151 -5.63 5.85 2.20
CA ALA A 151 -5.00 7.11 1.83
C ALA A 151 -5.50 7.60 0.47
N GLU A 152 -5.60 6.71 -0.53
CA GLU A 152 -6.16 7.04 -1.85
C GLU A 152 -7.63 7.47 -1.76
N ALA A 153 -8.46 6.75 -1.00
CA ALA A 153 -9.87 7.09 -0.83
C ALA A 153 -10.06 8.46 -0.14
N VAL A 154 -9.28 8.74 0.90
CA VAL A 154 -9.32 10.03 1.61
C VAL A 154 -8.80 11.15 0.71
N LEU A 155 -7.73 10.90 -0.05
CA LEU A 155 -7.17 11.89 -0.97
C LEU A 155 -8.16 12.24 -2.09
N GLN A 156 -8.82 11.26 -2.69
CA GLN A 156 -9.87 11.49 -3.68
C GLN A 156 -11.01 12.33 -3.12
N GLN A 157 -11.41 12.07 -1.87
CA GLN A 157 -12.45 12.85 -1.21
C GLN A 157 -12.01 14.31 -0.96
N LEU A 158 -10.75 14.54 -0.58
CA LEU A 158 -10.21 15.89 -0.38
C LEU A 158 -10.17 16.69 -1.70
N ILE A 159 -9.75 16.05 -2.79
CA ILE A 159 -9.71 16.65 -4.13
C ILE A 159 -11.13 17.01 -4.57
N CYS A 160 -12.10 16.09 -4.43
CA CYS A 160 -13.50 16.33 -4.76
C CYS A 160 -14.15 17.44 -3.92
N THR A 161 -13.69 17.65 -2.68
CA THR A 161 -14.25 18.67 -1.77
C THR A 161 -13.61 20.07 -1.98
N GLY A 162 -12.62 20.20 -2.86
CA GLY A 162 -11.98 21.49 -3.18
C GLY A 162 -11.18 22.12 -2.03
N LEU A 163 -10.90 21.38 -0.95
CA LEU A 163 -10.14 21.90 0.19
C LEU A 163 -8.65 22.13 -0.13
N ALA A 164 -8.14 21.56 -1.22
CA ALA A 164 -6.76 21.74 -1.66
C ALA A 164 -6.47 23.11 -2.31
N ASP A 165 -7.52 23.87 -2.66
CA ASP A 165 -7.44 25.17 -3.34
C ASP A 165 -7.33 26.37 -2.38
N ASN A 166 -7.51 26.18 -1.07
CA ASN A 166 -7.51 27.28 -0.09
C ASN A 166 -6.13 27.59 0.50
N HIS A 167 -5.03 27.36 -0.23
CA HIS A 167 -3.71 27.81 0.22
C HIS A 167 -3.08 28.71 -0.84
N ASP A 168 -3.03 30.00 -0.50
CA ASP A 168 -2.54 31.12 -1.28
C ASP A 168 -1.29 30.81 -2.11
N ASP A 169 -1.37 31.23 -3.37
CA ASP A 169 -0.26 31.39 -4.27
C ASP A 169 0.71 32.45 -3.73
N SER A 170 1.76 32.00 -3.06
CA SER A 170 3.03 32.72 -3.03
C SER A 170 4.14 31.75 -2.68
N GLU A 171 4.86 31.25 -3.68
CA GLU A 171 6.32 31.31 -3.71
C GLU A 171 6.86 30.74 -5.03
N THR A 172 7.42 31.67 -5.80
CA THR A 172 8.65 31.56 -6.59
C THR A 172 8.65 30.68 -7.83
N ALA A 173 8.46 31.36 -8.95
CA ALA A 173 8.91 30.95 -10.26
C ALA A 173 10.43 30.69 -10.24
N GLU A 174 10.84 29.45 -10.46
CA GLU A 174 12.18 29.16 -10.97
C GLU A 174 12.11 29.03 -12.49
N ALA A 175 12.84 29.95 -13.14
CA ALA A 175 13.07 30.00 -14.56
C ALA A 175 13.90 28.77 -15.02
N PRO A 176 13.67 28.23 -16.22
CA PRO A 176 14.60 27.30 -16.82
C PRO A 176 15.75 28.08 -17.50
N GLU A 177 16.99 27.79 -17.12
CA GLU A 177 18.18 28.19 -17.87
C GLU A 177 18.30 27.36 -19.15
N ASP A 178 18.34 28.05 -20.29
CA ASP A 178 18.66 27.55 -21.62
C ASP A 178 20.18 27.67 -21.86
N ASP A 179 20.83 26.64 -22.42
CA ASP A 179 21.42 26.74 -23.78
C ASP A 179 22.19 25.47 -24.20
N SER A 180 21.73 24.81 -25.26
CA SER A 180 22.47 24.76 -26.54
C SER A 180 21.64 24.12 -27.66
N ALA A 181 20.99 25.00 -28.43
CA ALA A 181 20.74 25.01 -29.88
C ALA A 181 20.39 23.70 -30.64
N VAL A 182 19.24 23.69 -31.34
CA VAL A 182 19.09 24.14 -32.75
C VAL A 182 17.63 23.98 -33.22
N SER A 183 17.09 25.07 -33.79
CA SER A 183 16.06 25.22 -34.85
C SER A 183 14.82 24.31 -34.85
N ASP A 184 13.63 24.90 -34.68
CA ASP A 184 12.76 25.23 -35.83
C ASP A 184 11.60 26.13 -35.41
N LYS A 185 11.38 27.17 -36.23
CA LYS A 185 10.24 28.09 -36.17
C LYS A 185 9.06 27.40 -36.86
N GLU A 186 7.90 27.33 -36.22
CA GLU A 186 6.55 27.60 -36.76
C GLU A 186 5.47 27.18 -35.73
N ASP A 187 4.24 27.65 -35.94
CA ASP A 187 3.01 27.35 -35.18
C ASP A 187 2.73 28.11 -33.88
N ASN A 188 2.64 29.44 -34.01
CA ASN A 188 1.98 30.30 -33.01
C ASN A 188 0.53 30.69 -33.41
N LEU A 189 -0.12 29.92 -34.30
CA LEU A 189 -1.46 30.25 -34.82
C LEU A 189 -2.60 29.37 -34.28
N ASP A 190 -2.32 28.19 -33.69
CA ASP A 190 -3.37 27.25 -33.23
C ASP A 190 -3.82 27.44 -31.77
N LYS A 191 -3.05 28.16 -30.93
CA LYS A 191 -3.41 28.36 -29.51
C LYS A 191 -4.64 29.26 -29.31
N ASN A 192 -4.83 30.25 -30.17
CA ASN A 192 -5.98 31.16 -30.09
C ASN A 192 -7.29 30.52 -30.59
N GLN A 193 -7.23 29.48 -31.42
CA GLN A 193 -8.44 28.76 -31.87
C GLN A 193 -8.90 27.70 -30.86
N LEU A 194 -7.96 27.08 -30.13
CA LEU A 194 -8.29 26.08 -29.11
C LEU A 194 -8.89 26.72 -27.83
N GLU A 195 -8.51 27.95 -27.49
CA GLU A 195 -9.13 28.71 -26.40
C GLU A 195 -10.57 29.15 -26.70
N LEU A 196 -10.88 29.41 -27.98
CA LEU A 196 -12.21 29.86 -28.41
C LEU A 196 -13.24 28.71 -28.49
N LEU A 197 -12.78 27.48 -28.70
CA LEU A 197 -13.64 26.28 -28.62
C LEU A 197 -13.93 25.84 -27.18
N TYR A 198 -13.04 26.12 -26.22
CA TYR A 198 -13.24 25.71 -24.82
C TYR A 198 -14.11 26.67 -24.00
N ARG A 199 -14.31 27.91 -24.48
CA ARG A 199 -15.12 28.93 -23.79
C ARG A 199 -16.63 28.81 -24.04
N ASN A 200 -17.05 28.06 -25.06
CA ASN A 200 -18.47 27.87 -25.37
C ASN A 200 -19.15 26.75 -24.57
N ASP A 201 -18.40 25.82 -23.95
CA ASP A 201 -18.96 24.69 -23.21
C ASP A 201 -19.19 24.99 -21.70
N SER A 202 -18.69 26.12 -21.22
CA SER A 202 -18.80 26.53 -19.81
C SER A 202 -20.11 27.27 -19.47
N SER A 203 -21.02 27.43 -20.43
CA SER A 203 -22.29 28.15 -20.22
C SER A 203 -23.50 27.27 -19.90
N ASP A 204 -23.38 25.94 -19.93
CA ASP A 204 -24.53 25.03 -19.76
C ASP A 204 -24.69 24.40 -18.36
N CYS A 205 -23.77 24.64 -17.42
CA CYS A 205 -23.86 24.04 -16.07
C CYS A 205 -24.34 25.01 -14.96
N THR A 206 -25.03 26.11 -15.31
CA THR A 206 -25.52 27.08 -14.30
C THR A 206 -26.95 27.59 -14.58
N LYS A 207 -27.77 26.92 -15.41
CA LYS A 207 -29.13 27.41 -15.71
C LYS A 207 -30.30 26.42 -15.56
N GLN A 208 -30.14 25.27 -14.90
CA GLN A 208 -31.22 24.28 -14.85
C GLN A 208 -31.77 23.89 -13.47
N GLU A 209 -31.38 24.55 -12.37
CA GLU A 209 -32.01 24.30 -11.05
C GLU A 209 -32.53 25.55 -10.31
N LEU A 210 -32.50 26.74 -10.93
CA LEU A 210 -32.93 27.98 -10.24
C LEU A 210 -33.95 28.83 -11.01
N SER A 211 -34.83 28.22 -11.81
CA SER A 211 -35.88 29.00 -12.50
C SER A 211 -37.17 28.23 -12.83
N THR A 212 -37.71 27.40 -11.93
CA THR A 212 -39.16 27.08 -11.96
C THR A 212 -39.67 26.68 -10.57
N LEU A 213 -39.83 27.64 -9.66
CA LEU A 213 -40.85 27.58 -8.59
C LEU A 213 -41.02 28.94 -7.89
N SER A 214 -41.12 30.00 -8.70
CA SER A 214 -41.51 31.33 -8.24
C SER A 214 -42.53 31.89 -9.23
N GLU A 215 -43.65 32.36 -8.65
CA GLU A 215 -44.71 33.17 -9.25
C GLU A 215 -45.94 32.48 -9.87
N VAL A 216 -47.06 33.07 -9.49
CA VAL A 216 -48.42 32.59 -9.37
C VAL A 216 -49.31 33.54 -10.19
N GLN A 217 -50.38 32.98 -10.77
CA GLN A 217 -51.61 33.63 -11.27
C GLN A 217 -51.56 34.43 -12.58
N THR A 218 -52.29 33.96 -13.62
CA THR A 218 -53.67 34.42 -13.93
C THR A 218 -54.31 33.66 -15.12
N GLY A 219 -55.61 33.33 -14.99
CA GLY A 219 -56.59 33.04 -16.06
C GLY A 219 -56.76 31.57 -16.50
N GLU A 220 -57.67 30.76 -15.90
CA GLU A 220 -59.06 30.46 -16.38
C GLU A 220 -59.11 29.63 -17.70
N VAL A 221 -59.73 28.45 -17.87
CA VAL A 221 -61.04 27.91 -17.38
C VAL A 221 -61.12 26.37 -17.55
N ASN A 222 -61.87 25.69 -16.64
CA ASN A 222 -62.48 24.32 -16.65
C ASN A 222 -61.59 23.08 -16.33
N GLY A 223 -61.76 22.30 -15.24
CA GLY A 223 -62.71 22.30 -14.12
C GLY A 223 -62.59 20.99 -13.29
N LEU A 224 -62.68 21.13 -11.95
CA LEU A 224 -63.02 20.17 -10.86
C LEU A 224 -62.19 18.87 -10.69
N GLY A 225 -61.65 18.48 -9.51
CA GLY A 225 -61.63 19.05 -8.17
C GLY A 225 -61.41 17.96 -7.08
N LEU A 226 -60.60 18.28 -6.04
CA LEU A 226 -60.60 17.77 -4.64
C LEU A 226 -60.16 16.29 -4.40
N ARG A 227 -59.45 15.86 -3.35
CA ARG A 227 -58.63 16.39 -2.24
C ARG A 227 -57.94 15.15 -1.57
N PRO A 228 -56.92 15.28 -0.70
CA PRO A 228 -56.18 14.15 -0.12
C PRO A 228 -56.87 13.58 1.14
N VAL A 229 -56.69 12.28 1.43
CA VAL A 229 -57.14 11.64 2.68
C VAL A 229 -56.04 10.73 3.25
N CYS A 230 -55.77 10.94 4.54
CA CYS A 230 -54.90 10.14 5.40
C CYS A 230 -55.74 9.09 6.16
N HIS A 231 -55.13 7.93 6.43
CA HIS A 231 -55.44 6.89 7.44
C HIS A 231 -56.89 6.42 7.70
N GLN A 232 -57.14 5.11 7.54
CA GLN A 232 -57.67 4.22 8.60
C GLN A 232 -57.61 2.74 8.11
N GLY A 233 -57.21 1.80 8.97
CA GLY A 233 -57.12 0.38 8.65
C GLY A 233 -58.46 -0.37 8.66
N PHE A 234 -58.50 -1.59 8.11
CA PHE A 234 -59.00 -2.84 8.74
C PHE A 234 -59.06 -4.02 7.73
N ILE A 235 -58.56 -5.18 8.20
CA ILE A 235 -58.88 -6.59 7.87
C ILE A 235 -58.58 -7.24 6.49
N ARG A 236 -57.68 -8.22 6.63
CA ARG A 236 -57.37 -9.45 5.87
C ARG A 236 -58.54 -10.14 5.17
N HIS A 237 -58.41 -10.35 3.85
CA HIS A 237 -58.91 -11.56 3.19
C HIS A 237 -57.78 -12.17 2.34
N THR A 238 -57.47 -13.41 2.66
CA THR A 238 -56.54 -14.30 1.97
C THR A 238 -57.10 -14.71 0.62
N ASN A 239 -56.29 -14.64 -0.44
CA ASN A 239 -56.36 -15.54 -1.59
C ASN A 239 -54.93 -15.72 -2.11
N GLY A 240 -54.40 -16.94 -1.97
CA GLY A 240 -53.01 -17.29 -2.23
C GLY A 240 -52.65 -17.30 -3.71
N HIS A 241 -52.42 -16.11 -4.28
CA HIS A 241 -51.65 -15.91 -5.51
C HIS A 241 -50.90 -14.58 -5.40
N LEU A 242 -49.58 -14.64 -5.29
CA LEU A 242 -48.71 -13.47 -5.48
C LEU A 242 -48.81 -13.06 -6.96
N PRO A 243 -49.25 -11.83 -7.30
CA PRO A 243 -49.02 -11.31 -8.64
C PRO A 243 -47.52 -11.11 -8.79
N GLN A 244 -46.91 -11.88 -9.68
CA GLN A 244 -45.51 -11.79 -10.04
C GLN A 244 -45.33 -10.52 -10.90
N VAL A 245 -45.39 -9.34 -10.26
CA VAL A 245 -44.95 -8.10 -10.90
C VAL A 245 -43.43 -8.20 -10.96
N ALA A 246 -42.92 -8.58 -12.13
CA ALA A 246 -41.51 -8.48 -12.43
C ALA A 246 -41.13 -7.00 -12.27
N ILE A 247 -40.43 -6.68 -11.18
CA ILE A 247 -39.74 -5.42 -11.05
C ILE A 247 -38.62 -5.49 -12.09
N GLU A 248 -38.85 -4.89 -13.26
CA GLU A 248 -37.76 -4.54 -14.15
C GLU A 248 -36.87 -3.56 -13.38
N ILE A 249 -35.81 -4.10 -12.77
CA ILE A 249 -34.73 -3.29 -12.25
C ILE A 249 -34.17 -2.59 -13.50
N PRO A 250 -34.29 -1.25 -13.62
CA PRO A 250 -33.70 -0.55 -14.75
C PRO A 250 -32.23 -0.93 -14.77
N ASN A 251 -31.75 -1.36 -15.94
CA ASN A 251 -30.35 -1.69 -16.14
C ASN A 251 -29.55 -0.43 -15.82
N VAL A 252 -29.05 -0.35 -14.57
CA VAL A 252 -28.12 0.67 -14.16
C VAL A 252 -26.92 0.42 -15.06
N LYS A 253 -26.80 1.22 -16.13
CA LYS A 253 -25.57 1.31 -16.91
C LYS A 253 -24.49 1.49 -15.87
N ARG A 254 -23.71 0.43 -15.63
CA ARG A 254 -22.58 0.45 -14.72
C ARG A 254 -21.76 1.63 -15.18
N VAL A 255 -21.75 2.71 -14.40
CA VAL A 255 -21.01 3.92 -14.76
C VAL A 255 -19.59 3.43 -15.00
N LYS A 256 -19.16 3.46 -16.26
CA LYS A 256 -17.78 3.17 -16.63
C LYS A 256 -16.98 4.17 -15.83
N ALA A 257 -16.22 3.71 -14.83
CA ALA A 257 -15.29 4.55 -14.11
C ALA A 257 -14.43 5.25 -15.18
N ARG A 258 -14.68 6.55 -15.37
CA ARG A 258 -14.07 7.35 -16.41
C ARG A 258 -12.60 7.43 -16.03
N ARG A 259 -11.72 6.74 -16.79
CA ARG A 259 -10.26 6.71 -16.57
C ARG A 259 -9.59 7.99 -17.07
N ASP A 260 -10.30 9.12 -17.07
CA ASP A 260 -9.77 10.39 -17.51
C ASP A 260 -9.09 11.01 -16.28
N SER A 261 -7.77 10.82 -16.18
CA SER A 261 -6.87 11.25 -15.10
C SER A 261 -7.40 11.09 -13.67
N GLN A 262 -6.92 10.08 -12.93
CA GLN A 262 -7.26 9.86 -11.50
C GLN A 262 -7.02 11.10 -10.60
N TYR A 263 -6.33 12.12 -11.11
CA TYR A 263 -6.05 13.40 -10.47
C TYR A 263 -6.28 14.55 -11.48
N PRO A 264 -7.19 15.51 -11.22
CA PRO A 264 -7.53 16.56 -12.18
C PRO A 264 -6.41 17.59 -12.37
N THR A 265 -5.61 17.86 -11.35
CA THR A 265 -4.50 18.82 -11.44
C THR A 265 -3.12 18.17 -11.23
N LYS A 266 -2.05 18.85 -11.69
CA LYS A 266 -0.66 18.46 -11.38
C LYS A 266 -0.38 18.50 -9.87
N ARG A 267 -0.97 19.46 -9.15
CA ARG A 267 -0.87 19.61 -7.69
C ARG A 267 -1.45 18.40 -6.97
N ASP A 268 -2.64 17.94 -7.37
CA ASP A 268 -3.28 16.74 -6.79
C ASP A 268 -2.44 15.48 -6.99
N HIS A 269 -1.84 15.35 -8.17
CA HIS A 269 -0.95 14.24 -8.48
C HIS A 269 0.33 14.29 -7.63
N MET A 270 0.90 15.47 -7.40
CA MET A 270 2.05 15.66 -6.52
C MET A 270 1.73 15.36 -5.05
N ILE A 271 0.56 15.79 -4.56
CA ILE A 271 0.10 15.47 -3.20
C ILE A 271 -0.08 13.95 -3.05
N CYS A 272 -0.61 13.27 -4.06
CA CYS A 272 -0.71 11.81 -4.03
C CYS A 272 0.67 11.14 -3.94
N LYS A 273 1.61 11.55 -4.79
CA LYS A 273 2.98 11.02 -4.77
C LYS A 273 3.65 11.24 -3.42
N CYS A 274 3.53 12.44 -2.87
CA CYS A 274 4.03 12.79 -1.55
C CYS A 274 3.41 11.88 -0.48
N LEU A 275 2.10 11.78 -0.41
CA LEU A 275 1.38 10.97 0.57
C LEU A 275 1.79 9.48 0.50
N SER A 276 1.82 8.90 -0.71
CA SER A 276 2.23 7.50 -0.91
C SER A 276 3.68 7.25 -0.49
N LEU A 277 4.58 8.19 -0.80
CA LEU A 277 5.98 8.10 -0.42
C LEU A 277 6.17 8.22 1.10
N SER A 278 5.50 9.19 1.73
CA SER A 278 5.48 9.40 3.18
C SER A 278 4.98 8.16 3.93
N ILE A 279 3.91 7.50 3.45
CA ILE A 279 3.41 6.24 4.03
C ILE A 279 4.46 5.13 3.93
N THR A 280 5.13 4.99 2.79
CA THR A 280 6.13 3.93 2.58
C THR A 280 7.34 4.10 3.50
N TYR A 281 7.82 5.33 3.67
CA TYR A 281 8.89 5.63 4.64
C TYR A 281 8.44 5.47 6.09
N ALA A 282 7.24 5.96 6.43
CA ALA A 282 6.68 5.81 7.77
C ALA A 282 6.51 4.34 8.17
N ALA A 283 6.12 3.46 7.24
CA ALA A 283 6.08 2.02 7.49
C ALA A 283 7.47 1.47 7.85
N THR A 284 8.49 1.88 7.10
CA THR A 284 9.88 1.47 7.35
C THR A 284 10.38 1.96 8.72
N ILE A 285 10.08 3.21 9.08
CA ILE A 285 10.43 3.80 10.38
C ILE A 285 9.73 3.05 11.52
N GLY A 286 8.45 2.72 11.37
CA GLY A 286 7.70 1.97 12.38
C GLY A 286 8.29 0.60 12.67
N GLY A 287 8.77 -0.10 11.63
CA GLY A 287 9.43 -1.40 11.78
C GLY A 287 10.72 -1.37 12.60
N LEU A 288 11.38 -0.21 12.72
CA LEU A 288 12.61 -0.05 13.51
C LEU A 288 12.35 0.07 15.03
N ILE A 289 11.14 0.47 15.43
CA ILE A 289 10.79 0.78 16.82
C ILE A 289 10.84 -0.46 17.71
N THR A 290 10.35 -1.59 17.20
CA THR A 290 10.30 -2.86 17.93
C THR A 290 11.27 -3.87 17.34
N ILE A 291 11.78 -4.74 18.20
CA ILE A 291 12.57 -5.91 17.79
C ILE A 291 11.79 -6.86 16.88
N THR A 292 10.44 -6.80 16.92
CA THR A 292 9.51 -7.65 16.18
C THR A 292 9.00 -7.01 14.90
N GLY A 293 9.26 -5.72 14.67
CA GLY A 293 8.77 -5.00 13.49
C GLY A 293 9.43 -5.48 12.20
N THR A 294 10.74 -5.70 12.23
CA THR A 294 11.51 -6.25 11.10
C THR A 294 12.33 -7.47 11.48
N SER A 295 12.40 -8.43 10.55
CA SER A 295 13.21 -9.65 10.69
C SER A 295 14.70 -9.35 10.88
N THR A 296 15.21 -8.24 10.36
CA THR A 296 16.61 -7.81 10.54
C THR A 296 16.95 -7.53 11.99
N ASN A 297 16.07 -6.85 12.73
CA ASN A 297 16.27 -6.53 14.15
C ASN A 297 16.30 -7.82 14.97
N LEU A 298 15.41 -8.75 14.60
CA LEU A 298 15.28 -10.04 15.24
C LEU A 298 16.52 -10.93 15.02
N ILE A 299 17.01 -11.00 13.77
CA ILE A 299 18.26 -11.72 13.44
C ILE A 299 19.45 -11.11 14.17
N PHE A 300 19.52 -9.77 14.23
CA PHE A 300 20.59 -9.09 14.96
C PHE A 300 20.58 -9.43 16.45
N ALA A 301 19.42 -9.33 17.10
CA ALA A 301 19.30 -9.65 18.52
C ALA A 301 19.67 -11.11 18.82
N GLU A 302 19.26 -12.04 17.95
CA GLU A 302 19.62 -13.45 18.05
C GLU A 302 21.13 -13.68 17.94
N GLN A 303 21.76 -13.11 16.91
CA GLN A 303 23.20 -13.21 16.70
C GLN A 303 23.99 -12.58 17.83
N PHE A 304 23.53 -11.43 18.35
CA PHE A 304 24.15 -10.75 19.48
C PHE A 304 24.08 -11.60 20.75
N ASN A 305 22.90 -12.14 21.08
CA ASN A 305 22.71 -12.99 22.26
C ASN A 305 23.49 -14.30 22.16
N THR A 306 23.62 -14.87 20.96
CA THR A 306 24.46 -16.06 20.71
C THR A 306 25.95 -15.75 20.91
N ARG A 307 26.41 -14.57 20.46
CA ARG A 307 27.85 -14.21 20.53
C ARG A 307 28.29 -13.72 21.90
N TYR A 308 27.40 -13.04 22.63
CA TYR A 308 27.66 -12.40 23.93
C TYR A 308 26.63 -12.82 24.98
N PRO A 309 26.65 -14.08 25.45
CA PRO A 309 25.62 -14.62 26.36
C PRO A 309 25.58 -13.93 27.73
N ASP A 310 26.71 -13.38 28.18
CA ASP A 310 26.81 -12.66 29.47
C ASP A 310 26.23 -11.24 29.41
N ALA A 311 26.14 -10.68 28.20
CA ALA A 311 25.60 -9.34 27.96
C ALA A 311 24.10 -9.44 27.61
N LYS A 312 23.25 -9.73 28.59
CA LYS A 312 21.77 -9.73 28.44
C LYS A 312 21.17 -8.32 28.33
N VAL A 313 21.76 -7.48 27.48
CA VAL A 313 21.37 -6.07 27.31
C VAL A 313 20.25 -5.88 26.30
N ILE A 314 20.06 -6.81 25.35
CA ILE A 314 19.06 -6.70 24.28
C ILE A 314 17.80 -7.49 24.64
N ASN A 315 16.80 -6.78 25.14
CA ASN A 315 15.44 -7.26 25.40
C ASN A 315 14.44 -6.39 24.63
N PHE A 316 13.18 -6.84 24.53
CA PHE A 316 12.11 -6.05 23.89
C PHE A 316 12.04 -4.61 24.43
N GLY A 317 12.05 -4.45 25.75
CA GLY A 317 11.93 -3.14 26.40
C GLY A 317 13.15 -2.24 26.20
N THR A 318 14.37 -2.80 26.26
CA THR A 318 15.59 -2.01 26.07
C THR A 318 15.74 -1.55 24.62
N TRP A 319 15.39 -2.43 23.66
CA TRP A 319 15.32 -2.06 22.25
C TRP A 319 14.29 -0.96 21.99
N PHE A 320 13.09 -1.10 22.56
CA PHE A 320 12.03 -0.11 22.38
C PHE A 320 12.46 1.27 22.89
N ILE A 321 13.02 1.35 24.10
CA ILE A 321 13.48 2.62 24.68
C ILE A 321 14.60 3.25 23.85
N PHE A 322 15.48 2.43 23.26
CA PHE A 322 16.55 2.91 22.39
C PHE A 322 16.04 3.40 21.02
N SER A 323 15.20 2.62 20.35
CA SER A 323 14.77 2.89 18.96
C SER A 323 13.60 3.87 18.85
N PHE A 324 12.70 3.92 19.84
CA PHE A 324 11.54 4.81 19.82
C PHE A 324 11.90 6.31 19.67
N PRO A 325 12.84 6.90 20.44
CA PRO A 325 13.21 8.31 20.27
C PRO A 325 13.85 8.57 18.90
N ILE A 326 14.65 7.64 18.40
CA ILE A 326 15.27 7.73 17.07
C ILE A 326 14.18 7.73 15.98
N ALA A 327 13.16 6.89 16.13
CA ALA A 327 12.04 6.82 15.20
C ALA A 327 11.20 8.10 15.18
N ILE A 328 10.99 8.75 16.33
CA ILE A 328 10.30 10.06 16.39
C ILE A 328 11.10 11.12 15.62
N ILE A 329 12.42 11.17 15.82
CA ILE A 329 13.29 12.12 15.12
C ILE A 329 13.24 11.85 13.61
N MET A 330 13.39 10.59 13.19
CA MET A 330 13.27 10.19 11.78
C MET A 330 11.91 10.53 11.19
N LEU A 331 10.82 10.33 11.93
CA LEU A 331 9.46 10.65 11.50
C LEU A 331 9.29 12.14 11.22
N VAL A 332 9.77 12.99 12.13
CA VAL A 332 9.73 14.45 11.96
C VAL A 332 10.59 14.90 10.79
N LEU A 333 11.82 14.38 10.68
CA LEU A 333 12.72 14.69 9.57
C LEU A 333 12.21 14.23 8.21
N THR A 334 11.43 13.14 8.17
CA THR A 334 10.82 12.64 6.92
C THR A 334 9.56 13.43 6.55
N TRP A 335 8.92 14.08 7.53
CA TRP A 335 7.74 14.90 7.31
C TRP A 335 8.09 16.32 6.86
N LEU A 336 9.19 16.88 7.37
CA LEU A 336 9.77 18.15 6.92
C LEU A 336 10.26 18.06 5.48
#